data_AF-A0A3M2A1A7-F1
#
_entry.id   AF-A0A3M2A1A7-F1
#
_cell.length_a   1.000
_cell.length_b   1.000
_cell.length_c   1.000
_cell.angle_alpha   90.00
_cell.angle_beta   90.00
_cell.angle_gamma   90.00
#
_symmetry.space_group_name_H-M   'P 1'
#
loop_
_entity.id
_entity.type
_entity.pdbx_description
1 polymer ?
#
loop_
_entity_poly.entity_id
_entity_poly.type
_entity_poly.pdbx_seq_one_letter_code
_entity_poly.pdbx_strand_id
1 'polypeptide(L)'
;MDLHIHTPASNDYQEQDVSYLDILRRAEVRGLDIIAITDHNTVAGFAAMRKEIEKLLWLEELGRLQPDEKWRLDEYRRLLEKILVLPGFEFTATFGFHILGIFPPETPVSYLEHLLLTLNVPPHLLQEGSSTVGATADVLTAYRVINEAGGLVIAAHANSSHGVVMRGLDIGGQTRIAYTQDPNLHALEVTDLEKRGRYTTRRFFDGSKPEYPRPMRCIQGSDAHRLVRESPQSKSLGVGDRVTEILLDELSFEALARVIKGNDFSLTRPYRGPASPIDYVQLAREEGESIVQSFHRNVTQRGGHLDRILQDVCAMSNTNGGTIYVGVSANPKEKPLGVREPKKVIERLYTAVANRITPEPDIYIDSLPSQGQQIVRITVQPGRDIPYAIDDNKFYVRDETESSLAVRDEIVRLVEKRLTRDSNHPLSAPPTPETAVLPLPTTIPQT
;
A
#
# COMPACT_ATOMS: atom_id res chain seq x y z
N MET A 1 -3.24 -1.94 10.57
CA MET A 1 -3.13 -2.62 11.89
C MET A 1 -1.68 -2.72 12.32
N ASP A 2 -1.45 -2.67 13.62
CA ASP A 2 -0.16 -2.91 14.26
C ASP A 2 -0.32 -3.91 15.42
N LEU A 3 0.15 -5.13 15.23
CA LEU A 3 -0.15 -6.26 16.13
C LEU A 3 0.99 -6.57 17.11
N HIS A 4 2.02 -5.72 17.18
CA HIS A 4 3.18 -5.94 18.02
C HIS A 4 3.63 -4.61 18.64
N ILE A 5 3.08 -4.27 19.80
CA ILE A 5 3.35 -3.03 20.52
C ILE A 5 3.58 -3.36 22.00
N HIS A 6 4.65 -2.82 22.56
CA HIS A 6 4.93 -2.88 24.00
C HIS A 6 4.41 -1.62 24.69
N THR A 7 4.25 -1.72 26.00
CA THR A 7 3.84 -0.64 26.89
C THR A 7 4.86 -0.51 28.02
N PRO A 8 4.75 0.51 28.90
CA PRO A 8 5.59 0.62 30.09
C PRO A 8 5.59 -0.59 31.03
N ALA A 9 4.64 -1.53 30.87
CA ALA A 9 4.65 -2.80 31.59
C ALA A 9 5.74 -3.79 31.12
N SER A 10 6.34 -3.55 29.96
CA SER A 10 7.52 -4.26 29.47
C SER A 10 8.78 -3.59 30.02
N ASN A 11 9.73 -4.36 30.56
CA ASN A 11 10.93 -3.84 31.22
C ASN A 11 11.84 -3.03 30.27
N ASP A 12 11.80 -3.35 28.98
CA ASP A 12 12.56 -2.69 27.91
C ASP A 12 11.84 -1.50 27.28
N TYR A 13 10.67 -1.12 27.77
CA TYR A 13 10.00 0.09 27.32
C TYR A 13 10.75 1.32 27.81
N GLN A 14 11.12 2.19 26.87
CA GLN A 14 12.14 3.22 27.10
C GLN A 14 11.57 4.48 27.76
N GLU A 15 10.25 4.67 27.71
CA GLU A 15 9.57 5.88 28.18
C GLU A 15 8.52 5.51 29.24
N GLN A 16 8.94 5.48 30.50
CA GLN A 16 8.10 5.00 31.62
C GLN A 16 6.93 5.94 31.96
N ASP A 17 7.01 7.22 31.59
CA ASP A 17 5.98 8.23 31.86
C ASP A 17 4.85 8.25 30.81
N VAL A 18 4.91 7.40 29.78
CA VAL A 18 3.90 7.36 28.71
C VAL A 18 2.62 6.70 29.22
N SER A 19 1.49 7.37 29.05
CA SER A 19 0.19 6.78 29.40
C SER A 19 -0.35 5.87 28.30
N TYR A 20 -1.23 4.94 28.64
CA TYR A 20 -1.93 4.11 27.65
C TYR A 20 -2.76 4.98 26.68
N LEU A 21 -3.30 6.10 27.17
CA LEU A 21 -4.02 7.06 26.35
C LEU A 21 -3.11 7.71 25.29
N ASP A 22 -1.85 7.95 25.60
CA ASP A 22 -0.88 8.49 24.63
C ASP A 22 -0.59 7.47 23.53
N ILE A 23 -0.48 6.18 23.87
CA ILE A 23 -0.33 5.08 22.90
C ILE A 23 -1.54 5.03 21.96
N LEU A 24 -2.77 5.11 22.50
CA LEU A 24 -4.00 5.12 21.70
C LEU A 24 -4.09 6.37 20.80
N ARG A 25 -3.72 7.55 21.31
CA ARG A 25 -3.65 8.78 20.50
C ARG A 25 -2.63 8.65 19.39
N ARG A 26 -1.48 8.06 19.68
CA ARG A 26 -0.45 7.83 18.67
C ARG A 26 -0.96 6.88 17.59
N ALA A 27 -1.66 5.82 17.98
CA ALA A 27 -2.32 4.91 17.04
C ALA A 27 -3.34 5.64 16.14
N GLU A 28 -4.17 6.54 16.71
CA GLU A 28 -5.09 7.38 15.92
C GLU A 28 -4.35 8.29 14.94
N VAL A 29 -3.30 9.00 15.39
CA VAL A 29 -2.47 9.87 14.54
C VAL A 29 -1.82 9.09 13.39
N ARG A 30 -1.53 7.81 13.60
CA ARG A 30 -0.97 6.90 12.59
C ARG A 30 -2.04 6.25 11.71
N GLY A 31 -3.33 6.49 11.98
CA GLY A 31 -4.45 5.95 11.23
C GLY A 31 -4.61 4.44 11.42
N LEU A 32 -4.38 3.93 12.64
CA LEU A 32 -4.53 2.51 12.95
C LEU A 32 -5.94 2.20 13.43
N ASP A 33 -6.61 1.25 12.76
CA ASP A 33 -7.92 0.75 13.20
C ASP A 33 -7.83 -0.44 14.16
N ILE A 34 -6.69 -1.15 14.17
CA ILE A 34 -6.45 -2.30 15.05
C ILE A 34 -5.04 -2.19 15.63
N ILE A 35 -4.94 -2.32 16.94
CA ILE A 35 -3.67 -2.50 17.66
C ILE A 35 -3.73 -3.72 18.58
N ALA A 36 -2.58 -4.35 18.85
CA ALA A 36 -2.47 -5.34 19.92
C ALA A 36 -1.39 -4.92 20.92
N ILE A 37 -1.72 -4.98 22.22
CA ILE A 37 -0.74 -4.81 23.30
C ILE A 37 -0.13 -6.18 23.57
N THR A 38 1.18 -6.31 23.38
CA THR A 38 1.90 -7.59 23.43
C THR A 38 3.18 -7.45 24.24
N ASP A 39 3.05 -7.10 25.52
CA ASP A 39 4.20 -6.97 26.42
C ASP A 39 4.95 -8.31 26.60
N HIS A 40 6.24 -8.25 26.94
CA HIS A 40 7.07 -9.45 27.10
C HIS A 40 6.61 -10.31 28.26
N ASN A 41 6.17 -11.55 27.97
CA ASN A 41 5.79 -12.55 28.97
C ASN A 41 4.76 -12.05 30.00
N THR A 42 3.98 -11.02 29.67
CA THR A 42 2.97 -10.44 30.55
C THR A 42 1.82 -9.84 29.76
N VAL A 43 0.68 -9.66 30.45
CA VAL A 43 -0.49 -8.92 29.97
C VAL A 43 -0.77 -7.68 30.83
N ALA A 44 0.19 -7.30 31.68
CA ALA A 44 0.02 -6.25 32.68
C ALA A 44 -0.30 -4.88 32.07
N GLY A 45 0.23 -4.53 30.89
CA GLY A 45 -0.08 -3.27 30.23
C GLY A 45 -1.56 -3.17 29.84
N PHE A 46 -2.08 -4.20 29.16
CA PHE A 46 -3.51 -4.28 28.83
C PHE A 46 -4.38 -4.30 30.10
N ALA A 47 -3.98 -5.07 31.11
CA ALA A 47 -4.70 -5.16 32.38
C ALA A 47 -4.79 -3.82 33.11
N ALA A 48 -3.68 -3.06 33.15
CA ALA A 48 -3.61 -1.75 33.76
C ALA A 48 -4.48 -0.72 33.03
N MET A 49 -4.46 -0.72 31.69
CA MET A 49 -5.35 0.11 30.87
C MET A 49 -6.82 -0.19 31.17
N ARG A 50 -7.21 -1.47 31.16
CA ARG A 50 -8.58 -1.91 31.49
C ARG A 50 -9.00 -1.49 32.88
N LYS A 51 -8.14 -1.67 33.88
CA LYS A 51 -8.38 -1.27 35.26
C LYS A 51 -8.53 0.24 35.43
N GLU A 52 -7.77 1.04 34.67
CA GLU A 52 -7.94 2.50 34.64
C GLU A 52 -9.33 2.87 34.11
N ILE A 53 -9.74 2.28 32.98
CA ILE A 53 -11.07 2.53 32.38
C ILE A 53 -12.19 2.11 33.34
N GLU A 54 -12.09 0.93 33.95
CA GLU A 54 -13.08 0.43 34.92
C GLU A 54 -13.19 1.33 36.16
N LYS A 55 -12.06 1.83 36.67
CA LYS A 55 -12.05 2.80 37.76
C LYS A 55 -12.77 4.10 37.36
N LEU A 56 -12.52 4.62 36.16
CA LEU A 56 -13.15 5.84 35.67
C LEU A 56 -14.66 5.65 35.49
N LEU A 57 -15.09 4.53 34.91
CA LEU A 57 -16.51 4.17 34.78
C LEU A 57 -17.19 4.08 36.15
N TRP A 58 -16.56 3.42 37.12
CA TRP A 58 -17.09 3.32 38.47
C TRP A 58 -17.24 4.68 39.17
N LEU A 59 -16.29 5.60 38.98
CA LEU A 59 -16.38 6.97 39.50
C LEU A 59 -17.50 7.79 38.84
N GLU A 60 -17.77 7.56 37.55
CA GLU A 60 -18.88 8.15 36.83
C GLU A 60 -20.22 7.67 37.37
N GLU A 61 -20.38 6.36 37.57
CA GLU A 61 -21.58 5.75 38.17
C GLU A 61 -21.89 6.30 39.56
N LEU A 62 -20.85 6.55 40.36
CA LEU A 62 -20.98 7.16 41.68
C LEU A 62 -21.22 8.68 41.66
N GLY A 63 -21.16 9.33 40.49
CA GLY A 63 -21.27 10.78 40.36
C GLY A 63 -20.10 11.55 41.01
N ARG A 64 -18.94 10.91 41.14
CA ARG A 64 -17.74 11.45 41.84
C ARG A 64 -16.60 11.82 40.89
N LEU A 65 -16.82 11.71 39.59
CA LEU A 65 -15.85 11.95 38.54
C LEU A 65 -15.37 13.40 38.55
N GLN A 66 -14.04 13.61 38.65
CA GLN A 66 -13.44 14.94 38.52
C GLN A 66 -13.38 15.41 37.06
N PRO A 67 -13.21 16.72 36.79
CA PRO A 67 -13.16 17.23 35.42
C PRO A 67 -12.07 16.60 34.54
N ASP A 68 -10.89 16.33 35.10
CA ASP A 68 -9.78 15.68 34.38
C ASP A 68 -10.03 14.18 34.13
N GLU A 69 -10.64 13.49 35.10
CA GLU A 69 -11.07 12.09 34.99
C GLU A 69 -12.15 11.94 33.93
N LYS A 70 -13.09 12.89 33.87
CA LYS A 70 -14.12 12.95 32.84
C LYS A 70 -13.53 13.08 31.45
N TRP A 71 -12.61 14.02 31.26
CA TRP A 71 -11.96 14.19 29.97
C TRP A 71 -11.19 12.94 29.53
N ARG A 72 -10.49 12.27 30.46
CA ARG A 72 -9.80 10.99 30.16
C ARG A 72 -10.77 9.89 29.76
N LEU A 73 -11.89 9.74 30.48
CA LEU A 73 -12.90 8.73 30.17
C LEU A 73 -13.56 8.99 28.80
N ASP A 74 -13.91 10.25 28.52
CA ASP A 74 -14.48 10.65 27.24
C ASP A 74 -13.49 10.39 26.08
N GLU A 75 -12.20 10.62 26.31
CA GLU A 75 -11.16 10.32 25.32
C GLU A 75 -10.99 8.82 25.10
N TYR A 76 -10.98 8.01 26.17
CA TYR A 76 -10.97 6.54 26.05
C TYR A 76 -12.17 6.04 25.24
N ARG A 77 -13.39 6.53 25.51
CA ARG A 77 -14.59 6.19 24.73
C ARG A 77 -14.40 6.51 23.25
N ARG A 78 -13.98 7.74 22.94
CA ARG A 78 -13.77 8.22 21.55
C ARG A 78 -12.73 7.40 20.79
N LEU A 79 -11.65 6.98 21.46
CA LEU A 79 -10.56 6.21 20.84
C LEU A 79 -10.95 4.74 20.67
N LEU A 80 -11.58 4.13 21.68
CA LEU A 80 -12.01 2.72 21.63
C LEU A 80 -13.20 2.48 20.69
N GLU A 81 -13.98 3.52 20.36
CA GLU A 81 -14.98 3.47 19.28
C GLU A 81 -14.34 3.34 17.89
N LYS A 82 -13.11 3.81 17.71
CA LYS A 82 -12.40 3.83 16.42
C LYS A 82 -11.33 2.75 16.29
N ILE A 83 -10.69 2.41 17.40
CA ILE A 83 -9.52 1.54 17.44
C ILE A 83 -9.89 0.27 18.22
N LEU A 84 -9.82 -0.86 17.53
CA LEU A 84 -9.91 -2.17 18.15
C LEU A 84 -8.58 -2.47 18.86
N VAL A 85 -8.61 -2.53 20.19
CA VAL A 85 -7.45 -2.86 21.02
C VAL A 85 -7.54 -4.32 21.45
N LEU A 86 -6.60 -5.14 20.99
CA LEU A 86 -6.55 -6.56 21.27
C LEU A 86 -5.59 -6.89 22.41
N PRO A 87 -5.99 -7.73 23.38
CA PRO A 87 -5.09 -8.27 24.37
C PRO A 87 -4.15 -9.30 23.74
N GLY A 88 -2.89 -9.27 24.14
CA GLY A 88 -1.91 -10.26 23.76
C GLY A 88 -0.67 -10.20 24.64
N PHE A 89 0.32 -11.01 24.29
CA PHE A 89 1.63 -11.02 24.91
C PHE A 89 2.67 -11.48 23.88
N GLU A 90 3.92 -11.07 24.07
CA GLU A 90 5.07 -11.64 23.38
C GLU A 90 5.75 -12.65 24.29
N PHE A 91 5.54 -13.94 24.02
CA PHE A 91 6.09 -15.04 24.79
C PHE A 91 7.47 -15.41 24.28
N THR A 92 8.44 -15.50 25.20
CA THR A 92 9.78 -15.98 24.91
C THR A 92 9.86 -17.48 25.19
N ALA A 93 9.88 -18.27 24.12
CA ALA A 93 10.02 -19.73 24.14
C ALA A 93 11.48 -20.18 24.39
N THR A 94 11.67 -21.48 24.58
CA THR A 94 13.01 -22.08 24.70
C THR A 94 13.93 -21.61 23.57
N PHE A 95 15.21 -21.35 23.90
CA PHE A 95 16.22 -20.75 23.02
C PHE A 95 16.01 -19.27 22.68
N GLY A 96 15.05 -18.59 23.32
CA GLY A 96 14.85 -17.15 23.19
C GLY A 96 14.03 -16.75 21.97
N PHE A 97 13.22 -17.65 21.41
CA PHE A 97 12.34 -17.30 20.28
C PHE A 97 11.10 -16.58 20.76
N HIS A 98 10.70 -15.53 20.06
CA HIS A 98 9.50 -14.79 20.43
C HIS A 98 8.28 -15.21 19.61
N ILE A 99 7.15 -15.34 20.30
CA ILE A 99 5.88 -15.80 19.75
C ILE A 99 4.79 -14.87 20.29
N LEU A 100 4.03 -14.25 19.39
CA LEU A 100 2.87 -13.46 19.78
C LEU A 100 1.65 -14.37 19.93
N GLY A 101 0.95 -14.20 21.04
CA GLY A 101 -0.43 -14.66 21.21
C GLY A 101 -1.36 -13.46 21.27
N ILE A 102 -2.31 -13.37 20.33
CA ILE A 102 -3.30 -12.28 20.27
C ILE A 102 -4.69 -12.87 20.43
N PHE A 103 -5.50 -12.30 21.31
CA PHE A 103 -6.76 -12.88 21.75
C PHE A 103 -7.95 -11.95 21.50
N PRO A 104 -9.20 -12.47 21.53
CA PRO A 104 -10.40 -11.64 21.50
C PRO A 104 -10.39 -10.57 22.61
N PRO A 105 -10.93 -9.37 22.37
CA PRO A 105 -10.94 -8.28 23.36
C PRO A 105 -11.74 -8.59 24.64
N GLU A 106 -12.64 -9.56 24.59
CA GLU A 106 -13.44 -10.05 25.71
C GLU A 106 -12.70 -11.06 26.59
N THR A 107 -11.50 -11.49 26.17
CA THR A 107 -10.74 -12.52 26.90
C THR A 107 -10.35 -12.01 28.28
N PRO A 108 -10.69 -12.72 29.37
CA PRO A 108 -10.33 -12.29 30.72
C PRO A 108 -8.82 -12.25 30.92
N VAL A 109 -8.32 -11.18 31.55
CA VAL A 109 -6.89 -11.03 31.89
C VAL A 109 -6.37 -12.24 32.69
N SER A 110 -7.14 -12.70 33.68
CA SER A 110 -6.78 -13.86 34.51
C SER A 110 -6.62 -15.15 33.71
N TYR A 111 -7.36 -15.30 32.60
CA TYR A 111 -7.21 -16.45 31.71
C TYR A 111 -5.89 -16.39 30.94
N LEU A 112 -5.49 -15.19 30.49
CA LEU A 112 -4.21 -14.98 29.82
C LEU A 112 -3.02 -15.18 30.77
N GLU A 113 -3.12 -14.70 32.01
CA GLU A 113 -2.12 -14.95 33.05
C GLU A 113 -1.97 -16.45 33.34
N HIS A 114 -3.09 -17.18 33.46
CA HIS A 114 -3.07 -18.63 33.63
C HIS A 114 -2.41 -19.35 32.44
N LEU A 115 -2.63 -18.84 31.22
CA LEU A 115 -2.00 -19.40 30.03
C LEU A 115 -0.48 -19.19 30.04
N LEU A 116 0.01 -18.02 30.44
CA LEU A 116 1.44 -17.77 30.62
C LEU A 116 2.06 -18.69 31.70
N LEU A 117 1.35 -18.95 32.80
CA LEU A 117 1.77 -19.93 33.81
C LEU A 117 1.83 -21.35 33.23
N THR A 118 0.87 -21.72 32.37
CA THR A 118 0.85 -23.02 31.67
C THR A 118 2.04 -23.17 30.73
N LEU A 119 2.55 -22.07 30.17
CA LEU A 119 3.77 -22.02 29.36
C LEU A 119 5.07 -21.98 30.18
N ASN A 120 4.97 -22.23 31.50
CA ASN A 120 6.07 -22.20 32.47
C ASN A 120 6.73 -20.82 32.64
N VAL A 121 6.01 -19.72 32.41
CA VAL A 121 6.50 -18.40 32.81
C VAL A 121 6.48 -18.30 34.33
N PRO A 122 7.62 -18.03 35.00
CA PRO A 122 7.66 -17.88 36.44
C PRO A 122 6.72 -16.76 36.93
N PRO A 123 5.94 -16.97 38.01
CA PRO A 123 4.97 -15.97 38.48
C PRO A 123 5.56 -14.59 38.79
N HIS A 124 6.82 -14.52 39.24
CA HIS A 124 7.50 -13.25 39.53
C HIS A 124 7.80 -12.43 38.26
N LEU A 125 8.03 -13.10 37.12
CA LEU A 125 8.32 -12.43 35.84
C LEU A 125 7.06 -11.91 35.14
N LEU A 126 5.87 -12.43 35.50
CA LEU A 126 4.60 -11.90 35.01
C LEU A 126 4.38 -10.44 35.42
N GLN A 127 4.93 -10.02 36.57
CA GLN A 127 4.81 -8.63 37.02
C GLN A 127 5.88 -7.71 36.44
N GLU A 128 7.01 -8.26 36.02
CA GLU A 128 8.16 -7.50 35.53
C GLU A 128 8.17 -7.30 34.01
N GLY A 129 7.45 -8.13 33.25
CA GLY A 129 7.41 -8.01 31.80
C GLY A 129 8.78 -8.21 31.14
N SER A 130 9.55 -9.20 31.62
CA SER A 130 10.95 -9.42 31.22
C SER A 130 11.06 -10.32 29.99
N SER A 131 11.89 -9.94 29.03
CA SER A 131 12.27 -10.77 27.87
C SER A 131 13.26 -11.89 28.21
N THR A 132 13.91 -11.84 29.37
CA THR A 132 14.82 -12.89 29.84
C THR A 132 14.11 -13.83 30.81
N VAL A 133 13.47 -14.85 30.27
CA VAL A 133 12.87 -15.96 31.02
C VAL A 133 13.77 -17.20 30.97
N GLY A 134 13.67 -18.04 32.01
CA GLY A 134 14.43 -19.29 32.15
C GLY A 134 13.97 -20.41 31.20
N ALA A 135 13.88 -21.65 31.68
CA ALA A 135 13.41 -22.79 30.88
C ALA A 135 11.87 -22.73 30.68
N THR A 136 11.41 -21.92 29.74
CA THR A 136 10.01 -21.84 29.31
C THR A 136 9.66 -22.95 28.31
N ALA A 137 8.37 -23.09 27.99
CA ALA A 137 7.90 -24.04 26.98
C ALA A 137 8.59 -23.88 25.61
N ASP A 138 8.68 -24.99 24.86
CA ASP A 138 9.21 -24.97 23.50
C ASP A 138 8.23 -24.31 22.51
N VAL A 139 8.74 -23.94 21.33
CA VAL A 139 8.01 -23.22 20.29
C VAL A 139 6.72 -23.94 19.85
N LEU A 140 6.77 -25.26 19.64
CA LEU A 140 5.62 -26.02 19.14
C LEU A 140 4.55 -26.18 20.22
N THR A 141 4.96 -26.39 21.47
CA THR A 141 4.05 -26.38 22.61
C THR A 141 3.38 -25.02 22.77
N ALA A 142 4.13 -23.93 22.65
CA ALA A 142 3.57 -22.57 22.72
C ALA A 142 2.52 -22.33 21.62
N TYR A 143 2.80 -22.71 20.37
CA TYR A 143 1.84 -22.59 19.28
C TYR A 143 0.54 -23.36 19.57
N ARG A 144 0.65 -24.62 20.00
CA ARG A 144 -0.51 -25.45 20.32
C ARG A 144 -1.36 -24.83 21.44
N VAL A 145 -0.74 -24.49 22.57
CA VAL A 145 -1.45 -23.95 23.75
C VAL A 145 -2.15 -22.63 23.44
N ILE A 146 -1.49 -21.72 22.71
CA ILE A 146 -2.09 -20.43 22.33
C ILE A 146 -3.27 -20.63 21.36
N ASN A 147 -3.12 -21.51 20.36
CA ASN A 147 -4.20 -21.78 19.39
C ASN A 147 -5.40 -22.48 20.05
N GLU A 148 -5.17 -23.47 20.92
CA GLU A 148 -6.24 -24.16 21.67
C GLU A 148 -7.00 -23.21 22.61
N ALA A 149 -6.34 -22.17 23.11
CA ALA A 149 -6.95 -21.11 23.91
C ALA A 149 -7.71 -20.06 23.08
N GLY A 150 -7.82 -20.24 21.76
CA GLY A 150 -8.54 -19.33 20.86
C GLY A 150 -7.71 -18.13 20.36
N GLY A 151 -6.41 -18.10 20.65
CA GLY A 151 -5.51 -17.03 20.22
C GLY A 151 -5.01 -17.18 18.78
N LEU A 152 -4.65 -16.05 18.19
CA LEU A 152 -3.83 -15.98 16.99
C LEU A 152 -2.35 -16.12 17.35
N VAL A 153 -1.78 -17.24 16.94
CA VAL A 153 -0.34 -17.52 16.98
C VAL A 153 0.40 -16.86 15.82
N ILE A 154 1.35 -15.98 16.13
CA ILE A 154 2.23 -15.34 15.15
C ILE A 154 3.68 -15.51 15.60
N ALA A 155 4.56 -15.96 14.71
CA ALA A 155 5.99 -15.95 15.01
C ALA A 155 6.52 -14.52 14.88
N ALA A 156 6.95 -13.93 15.99
CA ALA A 156 7.38 -12.54 16.06
C ALA A 156 8.69 -12.36 15.28
N HIS A 157 8.83 -11.20 14.61
CA HIS A 157 10.01 -10.75 13.85
C HIS A 157 10.88 -11.91 13.33
N ALA A 158 10.27 -12.83 12.61
CA ALA A 158 10.75 -14.19 12.37
C ALA A 158 12.13 -14.22 11.69
N ASN A 159 12.48 -13.17 10.94
CA ASN A 159 13.75 -12.99 10.24
C ASN A 159 14.79 -12.12 11.00
N SER A 160 14.57 -11.82 12.28
CA SER A 160 15.43 -11.03 13.18
C SER A 160 16.07 -11.93 14.27
N SER A 161 16.82 -11.33 15.21
CA SER A 161 17.66 -12.03 16.20
C SER A 161 16.95 -12.98 17.18
N HIS A 162 15.65 -12.80 17.41
CA HIS A 162 14.83 -13.67 18.27
C HIS A 162 13.74 -14.39 17.46
N GLY A 163 13.89 -14.42 16.12
CA GLY A 163 12.93 -14.99 15.20
C GLY A 163 13.23 -16.45 14.85
N VAL A 164 12.18 -17.25 14.65
CA VAL A 164 12.28 -18.70 14.34
C VAL A 164 12.90 -19.02 12.97
N VAL A 165 13.08 -18.02 12.09
CA VAL A 165 13.65 -18.16 10.73
C VAL A 165 15.13 -17.75 10.68
N MET A 166 15.73 -17.33 11.80
CA MET A 166 17.12 -16.88 11.84
C MET A 166 18.10 -17.74 11.05
N ARG A 167 18.95 -17.06 10.27
CA ARG A 167 20.17 -17.63 9.70
C ARG A 167 21.32 -17.31 10.66
N GLY A 168 21.77 -18.27 11.47
CA GLY A 168 22.96 -18.08 12.31
C GLY A 168 22.99 -18.86 13.62
N LEU A 169 21.85 -19.30 14.13
CA LEU A 169 21.81 -20.36 15.12
C LEU A 169 21.91 -21.71 14.38
N ASP A 170 22.63 -22.68 14.95
CA ASP A 170 22.77 -24.07 14.46
C ASP A 170 21.45 -24.87 14.57
N ILE A 171 20.33 -24.23 14.26
CA ILE A 171 19.01 -24.83 14.16
C ILE A 171 19.01 -25.61 12.85
N GLY A 172 19.02 -26.94 12.95
CA GLY A 172 18.95 -27.82 11.79
C GLY A 172 17.76 -27.47 10.87
N GLY A 173 17.92 -27.65 9.56
CA GLY A 173 16.90 -27.29 8.57
C GLY A 173 15.52 -27.88 8.86
N GLN A 174 15.47 -29.09 9.45
CA GLN A 174 14.22 -29.75 9.86
C GLN A 174 13.48 -29.00 10.98
N THR A 175 14.19 -28.49 11.98
CA THR A 175 13.58 -27.71 13.07
C THR A 175 13.00 -26.40 12.56
N ARG A 176 13.65 -25.75 11.61
CA ARG A 176 13.11 -24.53 10.97
C ARG A 176 11.84 -24.82 10.19
N ILE A 177 11.80 -25.92 9.45
CA ILE A 177 10.58 -26.36 8.74
C ILE A 177 9.47 -26.62 9.76
N ALA A 178 9.74 -27.35 10.84
CA ALA A 178 8.77 -27.61 11.90
C ALA A 178 8.21 -26.31 12.50
N TYR A 179 9.07 -25.34 12.84
CA TYR A 179 8.64 -24.07 13.45
C TYR A 179 7.90 -23.13 12.50
N THR A 180 8.05 -23.29 11.19
CA THR A 180 7.43 -22.39 10.19
C THR A 180 6.26 -23.00 9.45
N GLN A 181 6.09 -24.33 9.52
CA GLN A 181 5.04 -25.07 8.82
C GLN A 181 4.07 -25.75 9.78
N ASP A 182 4.23 -25.57 11.10
CA ASP A 182 3.31 -26.09 12.10
C ASP A 182 1.86 -25.63 11.85
N PRO A 183 0.86 -26.51 11.91
CA PRO A 183 -0.53 -26.16 11.63
C PRO A 183 -1.14 -25.14 12.60
N ASN A 184 -0.61 -25.01 13.83
CA ASN A 184 -1.08 -24.05 14.82
C ASN A 184 -0.50 -22.64 14.61
N LEU A 185 0.55 -22.51 13.80
CA LEU A 185 1.10 -21.21 13.42
C LEU A 185 0.23 -20.57 12.33
N HIS A 186 -0.22 -19.34 12.55
CA HIS A 186 -1.13 -18.67 11.61
C HIS A 186 -0.43 -17.67 10.69
N ALA A 187 0.54 -16.91 11.20
CA ALA A 187 1.28 -15.94 10.40
C ALA A 187 2.74 -15.80 10.86
N LEU A 188 3.57 -15.27 9.97
CA LEU A 188 4.95 -14.88 10.24
C LEU A 188 5.01 -13.36 10.26
N GLU A 189 5.43 -12.77 11.38
CA GLU A 189 5.82 -11.37 11.39
C GLU A 189 7.21 -11.23 10.80
N VAL A 190 7.40 -10.34 9.83
CA VAL A 190 8.69 -10.17 9.14
C VAL A 190 9.08 -8.71 9.09
N THR A 191 10.39 -8.44 9.14
CA THR A 191 10.91 -7.06 9.11
C THR A 191 11.14 -6.53 7.69
N ASP A 192 11.01 -7.37 6.65
CA ASP A 192 11.38 -7.05 5.27
C ASP A 192 10.21 -7.05 4.26
N LEU A 193 8.95 -7.03 4.70
CA LEU A 193 7.77 -7.15 3.82
C LEU A 193 7.67 -6.03 2.77
N GLU A 194 8.19 -4.84 3.07
CA GLU A 194 8.22 -3.71 2.14
C GLU A 194 9.21 -3.91 0.98
N LYS A 195 10.27 -4.72 1.17
CA LYS A 195 11.34 -4.88 0.18
C LYS A 195 10.82 -5.62 -1.05
N ARG A 196 11.31 -5.23 -2.23
CA ARG A 196 11.07 -5.95 -3.50
C ARG A 196 12.31 -6.74 -3.88
N GLY A 197 12.14 -8.03 -4.20
CA GLY A 197 13.27 -8.86 -4.62
C GLY A 197 12.96 -10.35 -4.63
N ARG A 198 13.86 -11.15 -5.20
CA ARG A 198 13.79 -12.63 -5.19
C ARG A 198 14.06 -13.23 -3.80
N TYR A 199 14.72 -12.49 -2.91
CA TYR A 199 15.17 -12.97 -1.60
C TYR A 199 14.32 -12.45 -0.42
N THR A 200 13.06 -12.09 -0.67
CA THR A 200 12.15 -11.62 0.39
C THR A 200 11.56 -12.79 1.16
N THR A 201 11.32 -12.61 2.46
CA THR A 201 10.71 -13.65 3.30
C THR A 201 9.35 -14.09 2.77
N ARG A 202 8.53 -13.15 2.27
CA ARG A 202 7.22 -13.44 1.64
C ARG A 202 7.32 -14.39 0.44
N ARG A 203 8.33 -14.24 -0.42
CA ARG A 203 8.55 -15.16 -1.55
C ARG A 203 9.16 -16.49 -1.12
N PHE A 204 9.88 -16.52 0.00
CA PHE A 204 10.46 -17.74 0.50
C PHE A 204 9.38 -18.71 1.01
N PHE A 205 8.34 -18.19 1.66
CA PHE A 205 7.23 -18.96 2.23
C PHE A 205 5.93 -18.85 1.42
N ASP A 206 6.02 -18.78 0.10
CA ASP A 206 4.85 -18.72 -0.80
C ASP A 206 4.26 -20.10 -1.15
N GLY A 207 4.84 -21.18 -0.63
CA GLY A 207 4.42 -22.55 -0.93
C GLY A 207 5.08 -23.15 -2.19
N SER A 208 5.89 -22.40 -2.93
CA SER A 208 6.54 -22.88 -4.17
C SER A 208 7.68 -23.87 -3.91
N LYS A 209 8.17 -23.92 -2.67
CA LYS A 209 9.31 -24.76 -2.27
C LYS A 209 8.83 -26.12 -1.74
N PRO A 210 9.38 -27.25 -2.23
CA PRO A 210 9.01 -28.57 -1.73
C PRO A 210 9.17 -28.73 -0.22
N GLU A 211 10.18 -28.08 0.37
CA GLU A 211 10.44 -28.15 1.82
C GLU A 211 9.51 -27.25 2.65
N TYR A 212 8.81 -26.30 2.02
CA TYR A 212 7.88 -25.36 2.66
C TYR A 212 6.56 -25.33 1.87
N PRO A 213 5.80 -26.45 1.85
CA PRO A 213 4.64 -26.61 0.98
C PRO A 213 3.42 -25.80 1.43
N ARG A 214 3.34 -25.38 2.70
CA ARG A 214 2.26 -24.54 3.22
C ARG A 214 2.64 -23.06 3.02
N PRO A 215 1.89 -22.31 2.19
CA PRO A 215 2.08 -20.88 2.06
C PRO A 215 1.81 -20.21 3.41
N MET A 216 2.74 -19.37 3.87
CA MET A 216 2.61 -18.65 5.14
C MET A 216 2.27 -17.19 4.89
N ARG A 217 1.34 -16.66 5.68
CA ARG A 217 0.99 -15.24 5.61
C ARG A 217 2.08 -14.44 6.31
N CYS A 218 2.68 -13.49 5.59
CA CYS A 218 3.65 -12.57 6.18
C CYS A 218 3.00 -11.22 6.51
N ILE A 219 3.14 -10.81 7.76
CA ILE A 219 2.69 -9.51 8.27
C ILE A 219 3.87 -8.74 8.87
N GLN A 220 3.64 -7.51 9.32
CA GLN A 220 4.58 -6.72 10.10
C GLN A 220 3.87 -5.94 11.19
N GLY A 221 4.52 -5.81 12.35
CA GLY A 221 4.23 -4.83 13.39
C GLY A 221 5.43 -3.94 13.66
N SER A 222 5.21 -2.94 14.51
CA SER A 222 6.23 -1.95 14.87
C SER A 222 7.26 -2.48 15.85
N ASP A 223 6.90 -3.47 16.70
CA ASP A 223 7.77 -3.93 17.78
C ASP A 223 8.19 -2.72 18.66
N ALA A 224 7.20 -1.86 18.94
CA ALA A 224 7.44 -0.52 19.48
C ALA A 224 7.71 -0.55 20.98
N HIS A 225 8.90 -0.05 21.35
CA HIS A 225 9.37 0.12 22.73
C HIS A 225 9.39 1.58 23.20
N ARG A 226 8.69 2.44 22.44
CA ARG A 226 8.59 3.90 22.63
C ARG A 226 7.39 4.43 21.86
N LEU A 227 6.92 5.61 22.23
CA LEU A 227 5.78 6.25 21.60
C LEU A 227 6.11 6.77 20.20
N VAL A 228 7.23 7.51 20.08
CA VAL A 228 7.65 8.14 18.83
C VAL A 228 9.11 7.82 18.55
N ARG A 229 9.40 7.45 17.30
CA ARG A 229 10.77 7.21 16.85
C ARG A 229 11.59 8.49 16.86
N GLU A 230 12.74 8.45 17.53
CA GLU A 230 13.68 9.57 17.61
C GLU A 230 14.16 10.09 16.25
N SER A 231 14.44 9.19 15.31
CA SER A 231 14.91 9.56 13.97
C SER A 231 14.59 8.49 12.92
N PRO A 232 14.49 8.86 11.63
CA PRO A 232 14.26 7.89 10.54
C PRO A 232 15.32 6.79 10.44
N GLN A 233 16.51 6.97 11.03
CA GLN A 233 17.61 6.02 11.04
C GLN A 233 17.66 5.18 12.33
N SER A 234 16.92 5.55 13.37
CA SER A 234 16.91 4.82 14.65
C SER A 234 16.36 3.40 14.46
N LYS A 235 17.00 2.40 15.06
CA LYS A 235 16.55 1.00 14.96
C LYS A 235 15.25 0.76 15.75
N SER A 236 15.08 1.47 16.87
CA SER A 236 13.91 1.39 17.74
C SER A 236 12.75 2.15 17.12
N LEU A 237 11.73 1.43 16.69
CA LEU A 237 10.52 2.00 16.09
C LEU A 237 9.57 2.55 17.17
N GLY A 238 8.75 3.52 16.78
CA GLY A 238 7.61 3.97 17.58
C GLY A 238 6.31 3.30 17.16
N VAL A 239 5.28 3.48 17.98
CA VAL A 239 3.93 2.93 17.73
C VAL A 239 3.45 3.33 16.33
N GLY A 240 3.09 2.32 15.52
CA GLY A 240 2.57 2.49 14.17
C GLY A 240 3.60 2.86 13.12
N ASP A 241 4.91 2.76 13.37
CA ASP A 241 5.93 3.05 12.37
C ASP A 241 6.06 1.97 11.29
N ARG A 242 5.74 0.73 11.63
CA ARG A 242 5.65 -0.38 10.68
C ARG A 242 4.34 -1.10 10.91
N VAL A 243 3.54 -1.22 9.85
CA VAL A 243 2.15 -1.67 9.96
C VAL A 243 1.76 -2.52 8.76
N THR A 244 0.73 -3.32 8.94
CA THR A 244 0.14 -4.13 7.88
C THR A 244 -1.23 -3.56 7.52
N GLU A 245 -1.51 -3.42 6.22
CA GLU A 245 -2.86 -3.18 5.74
C GLU A 245 -3.53 -4.53 5.52
N ILE A 246 -4.73 -4.65 6.08
CA ILE A 246 -5.56 -5.84 5.98
C ILE A 246 -6.96 -5.43 5.53
N LEU A 247 -7.51 -6.14 4.56
CA LEU A 247 -8.89 -5.92 4.10
C LEU A 247 -9.82 -6.81 4.92
N LEU A 248 -10.70 -6.19 5.68
CA LEU A 248 -11.71 -6.85 6.50
C LEU A 248 -13.11 -6.40 6.07
N ASP A 249 -14.08 -7.30 6.22
CA ASP A 249 -15.51 -7.03 6.06
C ASP A 249 -16.06 -6.20 7.22
N GLU A 250 -15.54 -6.42 8.43
CA GLU A 250 -15.90 -5.71 9.65
C GLU A 250 -14.68 -5.55 10.57
N LEU A 251 -14.72 -4.56 11.46
CA LEU A 251 -13.66 -4.31 12.44
C LEU A 251 -13.86 -5.19 13.68
N SER A 252 -13.60 -6.50 13.54
CA SER A 252 -13.74 -7.50 14.62
C SER A 252 -12.51 -8.42 14.70
N PHE A 253 -12.32 -9.05 15.87
CA PHE A 253 -11.28 -10.07 16.04
C PHE A 253 -11.57 -11.28 15.14
N GLU A 254 -12.83 -11.66 14.99
CA GLU A 254 -13.28 -12.79 14.18
C GLU A 254 -12.96 -12.58 12.70
N ALA A 255 -13.21 -11.37 12.17
CA ALA A 255 -12.85 -11.01 10.80
C ALA A 255 -11.33 -11.05 10.59
N LEU A 256 -10.57 -10.46 11.53
CA LEU A 256 -9.10 -10.52 11.52
C LEU A 256 -8.60 -11.96 11.53
N ALA A 257 -9.12 -12.79 12.44
CA ALA A 257 -8.75 -14.19 12.55
C ALA A 257 -9.09 -14.99 11.29
N ARG A 258 -10.25 -14.73 10.67
CA ARG A 258 -10.65 -15.37 9.41
C ARG A 258 -9.67 -15.07 8.29
N VAL A 259 -9.25 -13.81 8.14
CA VAL A 259 -8.26 -13.43 7.12
C VAL A 259 -6.88 -14.00 7.44
N ILE A 260 -6.41 -13.89 8.67
CA ILE A 260 -5.09 -14.38 9.09
C ILE A 260 -4.98 -15.90 8.89
N LYS A 261 -6.01 -16.67 9.29
CA LYS A 261 -6.07 -18.14 9.14
C LYS A 261 -6.40 -18.59 7.71
N GLY A 262 -6.97 -17.71 6.89
CA GLY A 262 -7.41 -18.00 5.53
C GLY A 262 -6.29 -17.97 4.50
N ASN A 263 -6.54 -18.63 3.36
CA ASN A 263 -5.58 -18.80 2.27
C ASN A 263 -5.62 -17.67 1.21
N ASP A 264 -6.46 -16.66 1.38
CA ASP A 264 -6.48 -15.50 0.48
C ASP A 264 -5.44 -14.44 0.88
N PHE A 265 -4.22 -14.62 0.39
CA PHE A 265 -3.09 -13.73 0.66
C PHE A 265 -3.21 -12.35 0.00
N SER A 266 -4.21 -12.12 -0.85
CA SER A 266 -4.46 -10.81 -1.47
C SER A 266 -5.03 -9.78 -0.48
N LEU A 267 -5.65 -10.25 0.60
CA LEU A 267 -6.26 -9.44 1.65
C LEU A 267 -5.25 -8.76 2.59
N THR A 268 -3.95 -9.01 2.42
CA THR A 268 -2.90 -8.37 3.24
C THR A 268 -1.79 -7.81 2.38
N ARG A 269 -1.35 -6.58 2.70
CA ARG A 269 -0.23 -5.92 2.03
C ARG A 269 0.56 -5.06 3.03
N PRO A 270 1.88 -4.86 2.79
CA PRO A 270 2.64 -3.90 3.59
C PRO A 270 2.10 -2.48 3.34
N TYR A 271 1.98 -1.70 4.40
CA TYR A 271 1.70 -0.27 4.27
C TYR A 271 2.94 0.43 3.69
N ARG A 272 2.75 1.25 2.66
CA ARG A 272 3.84 1.98 1.99
C ARG A 272 3.68 3.49 2.14
N GLY A 273 3.06 3.92 3.22
CA GLY A 273 2.56 5.28 3.36
C GLY A 273 1.22 5.48 2.64
N PRO A 274 0.63 6.67 2.73
CA PRO A 274 -0.50 7.03 1.89
C PRO A 274 -0.05 6.82 0.44
N ALA A 275 -0.90 6.20 -0.39
CA ALA A 275 -0.60 5.99 -1.79
C ALA A 275 -0.20 7.33 -2.42
N SER A 276 1.10 7.56 -2.59
CA SER A 276 1.58 8.69 -3.36
C SER A 276 0.93 8.54 -4.73
N PRO A 277 0.16 9.54 -5.21
CA PRO A 277 -0.38 9.50 -6.56
C PRO A 277 0.78 9.12 -7.48
N ILE A 278 0.61 8.05 -8.27
CA ILE A 278 1.64 7.64 -9.21
C ILE A 278 1.90 8.84 -10.10
N ASP A 279 3.10 9.43 -9.99
CA ASP A 279 3.52 10.55 -10.80
C ASP A 279 3.86 10.03 -12.19
N TYR A 280 2.83 9.87 -13.02
CA TYR A 280 2.96 9.36 -14.39
C TYR A 280 3.92 10.21 -15.22
N VAL A 281 4.06 11.50 -14.92
CA VAL A 281 5.02 12.38 -15.59
C VAL A 281 6.45 12.01 -15.20
N GLN A 282 6.69 11.71 -13.93
CA GLN A 282 8.01 11.24 -13.48
C GLN A 282 8.38 9.89 -14.09
N LEU A 283 7.43 8.95 -14.17
CA LEU A 283 7.65 7.65 -14.81
C LEU A 283 7.99 7.82 -16.29
N ALA A 284 7.26 8.67 -17.01
CA ALA A 284 7.57 9.00 -18.40
C ALA A 284 8.98 9.60 -18.56
N ARG A 285 9.42 10.47 -17.64
CA ARG A 285 10.78 11.05 -17.67
C ARG A 285 11.88 10.01 -17.41
N GLU A 286 11.59 8.98 -16.64
CA GLU A 286 12.50 7.85 -16.41
C GLU A 286 12.61 6.95 -17.66
N GLU A 287 11.53 6.79 -18.42
CA GLU A 287 11.52 6.11 -19.72
C GLU A 287 12.26 6.91 -20.81
N GLY A 288 12.21 8.24 -20.74
CA GLY A 288 12.93 9.14 -21.64
C GLY A 288 12.18 9.47 -22.93
N GLU A 289 12.83 10.22 -23.83
CA GLU A 289 12.25 10.58 -25.14
C GLU A 289 12.23 9.36 -26.08
N SER A 290 11.19 9.29 -26.89
CA SER A 290 11.03 8.22 -27.89
C SER A 290 10.20 8.70 -29.08
N ILE A 291 9.96 7.80 -30.03
CA ILE A 291 9.18 8.09 -31.23
C ILE A 291 7.72 8.46 -30.91
N VAL A 292 7.24 8.08 -29.73
CA VAL A 292 5.88 8.39 -29.23
C VAL A 292 5.90 9.31 -28.01
N GLN A 293 7.05 9.86 -27.60
CA GLN A 293 7.14 10.66 -26.39
C GLN A 293 8.15 11.81 -26.51
N SER A 294 7.74 13.04 -26.15
CA SER A 294 8.63 14.21 -26.11
C SER A 294 8.35 15.15 -24.92
N PHE A 295 9.38 15.92 -24.51
CA PHE A 295 9.30 16.83 -23.36
C PHE A 295 9.71 18.26 -23.71
N HIS A 296 8.88 19.24 -23.35
CA HIS A 296 9.14 20.66 -23.56
C HIS A 296 9.13 21.43 -22.25
N ARG A 297 10.19 22.19 -21.97
CA ARG A 297 10.31 22.97 -20.70
C ARG A 297 9.26 24.08 -20.59
N ASN A 298 8.81 24.63 -21.71
CA ASN A 298 8.03 25.86 -21.79
C ASN A 298 7.29 25.96 -23.14
N VAL A 299 6.22 26.78 -23.18
CA VAL A 299 5.34 26.94 -24.35
C VAL A 299 5.54 28.31 -25.02
N THR A 300 6.54 29.10 -24.64
CA THR A 300 6.61 30.52 -25.05
C THR A 300 6.77 30.68 -26.56
N GLN A 301 5.98 31.60 -27.15
CA GLN A 301 6.08 31.92 -28.57
C GLN A 301 7.40 32.64 -28.89
N ARG A 302 7.87 33.51 -27.98
CA ARG A 302 9.25 34.02 -28.00
C ARG A 302 10.22 32.86 -27.73
N GLY A 303 11.12 32.59 -28.67
CA GLY A 303 12.11 31.52 -28.61
C GLY A 303 11.77 30.23 -29.36
N GLY A 304 10.68 30.20 -30.16
CA GLY A 304 10.33 29.07 -31.02
C GLY A 304 9.94 27.78 -30.28
N HIS A 305 9.62 27.87 -28.99
CA HIS A 305 9.20 26.70 -28.20
C HIS A 305 7.81 26.20 -28.62
N LEU A 306 6.88 27.13 -28.89
CA LEU A 306 5.57 26.78 -29.43
C LEU A 306 5.69 26.08 -30.79
N ASP A 307 6.59 26.56 -31.67
CA ASP A 307 6.81 25.94 -32.98
C ASP A 307 7.31 24.50 -32.86
N ARG A 308 8.24 24.22 -31.93
CA ARG A 308 8.72 22.86 -31.67
C ARG A 308 7.63 21.92 -31.15
N ILE A 309 6.73 22.41 -30.30
CA ILE A 309 5.58 21.60 -29.86
C ILE A 309 4.67 21.26 -31.04
N LEU A 310 4.38 22.23 -31.93
CA LEU A 310 3.57 21.99 -33.12
C LEU A 310 4.25 21.02 -34.10
N GLN A 311 5.58 21.10 -34.23
CA GLN A 311 6.37 20.15 -35.02
C GLN A 311 6.20 18.72 -34.50
N ASP A 312 6.30 18.51 -33.19
CA ASP A 312 6.06 17.19 -32.58
C ASP A 312 4.62 16.71 -32.77
N VAL A 313 3.63 17.58 -32.63
CA VAL A 313 2.22 17.23 -32.89
C VAL A 313 2.02 16.78 -34.34
N CYS A 314 2.55 17.54 -35.29
CA CYS A 314 2.49 17.20 -36.73
C CYS A 314 3.20 15.86 -37.01
N ALA A 315 4.40 15.68 -36.48
CA ALA A 315 5.20 14.47 -36.65
C ALA A 315 4.54 13.22 -36.06
N MET A 316 3.98 13.33 -34.85
CA MET A 316 3.26 12.24 -34.18
C MET A 316 1.95 11.91 -34.89
N SER A 317 1.25 12.92 -35.43
CA SER A 317 0.04 12.72 -36.25
C SER A 317 0.35 11.97 -37.55
N ASN A 318 1.50 12.23 -38.18
CA ASN A 318 1.98 11.52 -39.38
C ASN A 318 2.49 10.09 -39.10
N THR A 319 2.69 9.73 -37.83
CA THR A 319 3.28 8.44 -37.44
C THR A 319 2.29 7.58 -36.65
N ASN A 320 2.63 7.14 -35.44
CA ASN A 320 1.83 6.21 -34.61
C ASN A 320 1.13 6.93 -33.45
N GLY A 321 0.99 8.25 -33.51
CA GLY A 321 0.55 9.07 -32.39
C GLY A 321 1.66 9.22 -31.33
N GLY A 322 1.29 9.75 -30.17
CA GLY A 322 2.23 9.92 -29.06
C GLY A 322 1.72 10.83 -27.96
N THR A 323 2.59 11.08 -26.98
CA THR A 323 2.32 11.93 -25.83
C THR A 323 3.42 12.98 -25.67
N ILE A 324 3.03 14.24 -25.56
CA ILE A 324 3.94 15.37 -25.40
C ILE A 324 3.69 15.99 -24.02
N TYR A 325 4.74 16.14 -23.22
CA TYR A 325 4.67 16.75 -21.89
C TYR A 325 5.27 18.16 -21.92
N VAL A 326 4.54 19.15 -21.40
CA VAL A 326 4.95 20.56 -21.41
C VAL A 326 5.00 21.14 -20.00
N GLY A 327 6.10 21.84 -19.68
CA GLY A 327 6.45 22.30 -18.34
C GLY A 327 7.52 21.46 -17.65
N VAL A 328 8.14 20.51 -18.37
CA VAL A 328 9.14 19.57 -17.86
C VAL A 328 10.28 19.37 -18.86
N SER A 329 11.45 18.95 -18.38
CA SER A 329 12.54 18.47 -19.22
C SER A 329 12.58 16.94 -19.26
N ALA A 330 13.21 16.40 -20.31
CA ALA A 330 13.45 14.96 -20.45
C ALA A 330 14.37 14.38 -19.35
N ASN A 331 15.18 15.20 -18.68
CA ASN A 331 16.08 14.72 -17.63
C ASN A 331 15.31 14.48 -16.31
N PRO A 332 15.15 13.24 -15.82
CA PRO A 332 14.33 12.92 -14.64
C PRO A 332 14.87 13.51 -13.33
N LYS A 333 16.14 13.94 -13.30
CA LYS A 333 16.79 14.52 -12.10
C LYS A 333 16.52 16.02 -11.94
N GLU A 334 16.09 16.72 -12.98
CA GLU A 334 15.77 18.14 -12.89
C GLU A 334 14.40 18.35 -12.24
N LYS A 335 14.20 19.49 -11.55
CA LYS A 335 12.88 19.83 -11.03
C LYS A 335 11.97 20.31 -12.17
N PRO A 336 10.71 19.85 -12.24
CA PRO A 336 9.71 20.40 -13.15
C PRO A 336 9.60 21.93 -13.01
N LEU A 337 9.54 22.64 -14.14
CA LEU A 337 9.34 24.09 -14.14
C LEU A 337 7.88 24.43 -13.87
N GLY A 338 6.96 23.60 -14.40
CA GLY A 338 5.53 23.80 -14.30
C GLY A 338 4.97 24.85 -15.24
N VAL A 339 3.64 24.87 -15.35
CA VAL A 339 2.87 25.84 -16.12
C VAL A 339 1.98 26.63 -15.16
N ARG A 340 2.14 27.96 -15.12
CA ARG A 340 1.44 28.84 -14.15
C ARG A 340 -0.07 28.98 -14.39
N GLU A 341 -0.54 28.77 -15.62
CA GLU A 341 -1.96 28.87 -15.99
C GLU A 341 -2.32 27.77 -17.01
N PRO A 342 -2.47 26.50 -16.59
CA PRO A 342 -2.63 25.36 -17.51
C PRO A 342 -3.85 25.51 -18.43
N LYS A 343 -4.99 25.99 -17.92
CA LYS A 343 -6.21 26.18 -18.73
C LYS A 343 -6.00 27.12 -19.93
N LYS A 344 -5.38 28.29 -19.71
CA LYS A 344 -5.08 29.25 -20.79
C LYS A 344 -4.06 28.69 -21.78
N VAL A 345 -3.11 27.89 -21.29
CA VAL A 345 -2.13 27.22 -22.16
C VAL A 345 -2.79 26.16 -23.03
N ILE A 346 -3.71 25.36 -22.46
CA ILE A 346 -4.50 24.36 -23.18
C ILE A 346 -5.32 25.02 -24.30
N GLU A 347 -6.08 26.07 -24.00
CA GLU A 347 -6.85 26.82 -25.00
C GLU A 347 -5.95 27.38 -26.12
N ARG A 348 -4.78 27.90 -25.76
CA ARG A 348 -3.81 28.42 -26.73
C ARG A 348 -3.24 27.31 -27.61
N LEU A 349 -2.97 26.12 -27.06
CA LEU A 349 -2.45 24.98 -27.81
C LEU A 349 -3.50 24.46 -28.80
N TYR A 350 -4.76 24.30 -28.37
CA TYR A 350 -5.86 23.95 -29.27
C TYR A 350 -6.00 24.96 -30.42
N THR A 351 -6.00 26.26 -30.10
CA THR A 351 -6.08 27.34 -31.10
C THR A 351 -4.88 27.32 -32.06
N ALA A 352 -3.68 27.06 -31.55
CA ALA A 352 -2.46 27.02 -32.38
C ALA A 352 -2.43 25.81 -33.31
N VAL A 353 -2.90 24.65 -32.83
CA VAL A 353 -2.99 23.42 -33.64
C VAL A 353 -4.03 23.59 -34.74
N ALA A 354 -5.25 24.01 -34.40
CA ALA A 354 -6.34 24.18 -35.38
C ALA A 354 -6.03 25.22 -36.47
N ASN A 355 -5.29 26.27 -36.15
CA ASN A 355 -4.96 27.33 -37.12
C ASN A 355 -3.74 27.02 -38.00
N ARG A 356 -2.86 26.10 -37.59
CA ARG A 356 -1.57 25.89 -38.25
C ARG A 356 -1.38 24.49 -38.78
N ILE A 357 -2.10 23.49 -38.30
CA ILE A 357 -1.97 22.10 -38.75
C ILE A 357 -3.19 21.74 -39.59
N THR A 358 -2.92 21.38 -40.85
CA THR A 358 -3.94 20.96 -41.81
C THR A 358 -3.62 19.55 -42.31
N PRO A 359 -4.57 18.59 -42.29
CA PRO A 359 -5.89 18.63 -41.64
C PRO A 359 -5.82 18.79 -40.10
N GLU A 360 -6.93 19.12 -39.43
CA GLU A 360 -6.94 19.25 -37.97
C GLU A 360 -6.68 17.87 -37.31
N PRO A 361 -5.63 17.73 -36.48
CA PRO A 361 -5.30 16.45 -35.85
C PRO A 361 -6.19 16.16 -34.63
N ASP A 362 -6.47 14.88 -34.41
CA ASP A 362 -7.20 14.40 -33.23
C ASP A 362 -6.28 14.39 -32.00
N ILE A 363 -6.43 15.43 -31.16
CA ILE A 363 -5.62 15.63 -29.96
C ILE A 363 -6.47 15.83 -28.71
N TYR A 364 -5.97 15.32 -27.59
CA TYR A 364 -6.52 15.55 -26.26
C TYR A 364 -5.47 16.23 -25.37
N ILE A 365 -5.81 17.36 -24.75
CA ILE A 365 -4.89 18.09 -23.88
C ILE A 365 -5.46 18.20 -22.47
N ASP A 366 -4.70 17.74 -21.48
CA ASP A 366 -5.03 17.85 -20.07
C ASP A 366 -3.86 18.35 -19.22
N SER A 367 -4.09 18.55 -17.91
CA SER A 367 -3.07 18.97 -16.96
C SER A 367 -2.90 17.94 -15.84
N LEU A 368 -1.67 17.52 -15.59
CA LEU A 368 -1.29 16.55 -14.57
C LEU A 368 -0.41 17.20 -13.49
N PRO A 369 -0.63 16.92 -12.20
CA PRO A 369 0.28 17.33 -11.14
C PRO A 369 1.54 16.45 -11.14
N SER A 370 2.72 17.07 -11.05
CA SER A 370 4.01 16.39 -10.88
C SER A 370 4.94 17.20 -9.98
N GLN A 371 5.50 16.59 -8.93
CA GLN A 371 6.35 17.23 -7.92
C GLN A 371 5.87 18.61 -7.42
N GLY A 372 4.54 18.78 -7.25
CA GLY A 372 3.93 20.03 -6.79
C GLY A 372 3.74 21.10 -7.87
N GLN A 373 4.03 20.80 -9.13
CA GLN A 373 3.82 21.66 -10.30
C GLN A 373 2.74 21.09 -11.23
N GLN A 374 2.12 21.96 -12.05
CA GLN A 374 1.15 21.56 -13.07
C GLN A 374 1.82 21.41 -14.43
N ILE A 375 1.72 20.23 -15.02
CA ILE A 375 2.31 19.88 -16.32
C ILE A 375 1.19 19.67 -17.32
N VAL A 376 1.33 20.22 -18.54
CA VAL A 376 0.34 20.03 -19.60
C VAL A 376 0.74 18.80 -20.42
N ARG A 377 -0.18 17.87 -20.65
CA ARG A 377 0.04 16.69 -21.48
C ARG A 377 -0.84 16.77 -22.72
N ILE A 378 -0.26 16.54 -23.88
CA ILE A 378 -0.94 16.48 -25.17
C ILE A 378 -0.86 15.02 -25.65
N THR A 379 -1.99 14.35 -25.75
CA THR A 379 -2.10 13.03 -26.38
C THR A 379 -2.51 13.21 -27.83
N VAL A 380 -1.67 12.74 -28.74
CA VAL A 380 -1.86 12.82 -30.20
C VAL A 380 -2.26 11.44 -30.69
N GLN A 381 -3.41 11.32 -31.33
CA GLN A 381 -3.82 10.06 -31.94
C GLN A 381 -3.09 9.84 -33.28
N PRO A 382 -2.90 8.57 -33.70
CA PRO A 382 -2.41 8.29 -35.05
C PRO A 382 -3.35 8.93 -36.08
N GLY A 383 -2.78 9.77 -36.95
CA GLY A 383 -3.55 10.51 -37.95
C GLY A 383 -4.29 9.59 -38.92
N ARG A 384 -5.53 9.95 -39.22
CA ARG A 384 -6.36 9.27 -40.23
C ARG A 384 -6.16 9.88 -41.61
N ASP A 385 -6.03 11.20 -41.66
CA ASP A 385 -5.93 11.98 -42.90
C ASP A 385 -4.49 12.39 -43.24
N ILE A 386 -3.55 11.46 -43.08
CA ILE A 386 -2.12 11.67 -43.39
C ILE A 386 -1.98 12.04 -44.89
N PRO A 387 -1.12 13.01 -45.28
CA PRO A 387 -0.17 13.73 -44.45
C PRO A 387 -0.75 15.01 -43.83
N TYR A 388 -0.41 15.23 -42.56
CA TYR A 388 -0.61 16.46 -41.81
C TYR A 388 0.56 17.41 -42.09
N ALA A 389 0.25 18.69 -42.32
CA ALA A 389 1.22 19.74 -42.62
C ALA A 389 1.05 20.94 -41.68
N ILE A 390 2.17 21.57 -41.31
CA ILE A 390 2.18 22.88 -40.67
C ILE A 390 2.21 23.97 -41.75
N ASP A 391 1.38 25.00 -41.61
CA ASP A 391 1.24 26.12 -42.54
C ASP A 391 1.05 25.66 -44.01
N ASP A 392 0.34 24.54 -44.19
CA ASP A 392 0.02 23.86 -45.46
C ASP A 392 1.20 23.34 -46.30
N ASN A 393 2.45 23.53 -45.88
CA ASN A 393 3.62 23.15 -46.68
C ASN A 393 4.78 22.49 -45.94
N LYS A 394 4.75 22.42 -44.60
CA LYS A 394 5.81 21.79 -43.79
C LYS A 394 5.32 20.47 -43.20
N PHE A 395 5.79 19.37 -43.78
CA PHE A 395 5.54 18.03 -43.28
C PHE A 395 6.64 17.64 -42.30
N TYR A 396 6.26 17.12 -41.14
CA TYR A 396 7.22 16.62 -40.16
C TYR A 396 7.03 15.13 -39.94
N VAL A 397 8.14 14.44 -39.71
CA VAL A 397 8.20 13.04 -39.27
C VAL A 397 9.11 12.97 -38.05
N ARG A 398 8.84 12.01 -37.17
CA ARG A 398 9.62 11.80 -35.95
C ARG A 398 10.44 10.53 -36.11
N ASP A 399 11.74 10.65 -35.95
CA ASP A 399 12.68 9.54 -35.95
C ASP A 399 13.43 9.50 -34.62
N GLU A 400 13.44 8.34 -33.98
CA GLU A 400 13.91 8.09 -32.61
C GLU A 400 13.42 9.11 -31.58
N THR A 401 14.11 10.25 -31.43
CA THR A 401 13.80 11.31 -30.45
C THR A 401 13.62 12.69 -31.07
N GLU A 402 13.82 12.85 -32.38
CA GLU A 402 13.81 14.15 -33.05
C GLU A 402 12.72 14.25 -34.13
N SER A 403 12.12 15.43 -34.24
CA SER A 403 11.13 15.74 -35.28
C SER A 403 11.78 16.58 -36.36
N SER A 404 11.86 16.05 -37.58
CA SER A 404 12.55 16.66 -38.71
C SER A 404 11.60 16.91 -39.89
N LEU A 405 11.99 17.80 -40.80
CA LEU A 405 11.22 18.04 -42.02
C LEU A 405 11.29 16.80 -42.92
N ALA A 406 10.13 16.33 -43.33
CA ALA A 406 10.01 15.14 -44.16
C ALA A 406 10.65 15.39 -45.54
N VAL A 407 11.50 14.47 -45.98
CA VAL A 407 12.05 14.50 -47.34
C VAL A 407 11.00 14.00 -48.34
N ARG A 408 11.23 14.26 -49.64
CA ARG A 408 10.31 13.85 -50.73
C ARG A 408 9.81 12.41 -50.57
N ASP A 409 10.73 11.47 -50.37
CA ASP A 409 10.38 10.05 -50.34
C ASP A 409 9.59 9.66 -49.07
N GLU A 410 9.76 10.38 -47.97
CA GLU A 410 8.94 10.19 -46.76
C GLU A 410 7.52 10.73 -46.97
N ILE A 411 7.38 11.88 -47.63
CA ILE A 411 6.07 12.43 -48.00
C ILE A 411 5.33 11.44 -48.91
N VAL A 412 6.02 10.87 -49.90
CA VAL A 412 5.43 9.85 -50.78
C VAL A 412 4.97 8.63 -49.98
N ARG A 413 5.79 8.12 -49.04
CA ARG A 413 5.42 7.00 -48.17
C ARG A 413 4.19 7.31 -47.30
N LEU A 414 4.08 8.53 -46.78
CA LEU A 414 2.93 8.96 -45.98
C LEU A 414 1.64 8.91 -46.81
N VAL A 415 1.70 9.36 -48.07
CA VAL A 415 0.56 9.30 -49.01
C VAL A 415 0.23 7.85 -49.39
N GLU A 416 1.23 7.03 -49.71
CA GLU A 416 1.03 5.60 -50.02
C GLU A 416 0.37 4.85 -48.85
N LYS A 417 0.79 5.14 -47.61
CA LYS A 417 0.23 4.57 -46.38
C LYS A 417 -1.25 4.92 -46.20
N ARG A 418 -1.67 6.13 -46.57
CA ARG A 418 -3.08 6.52 -46.59
C ARG A 418 -3.86 5.71 -47.64
N LEU A 419 -3.36 5.67 -48.88
CA LEU A 419 -4.02 4.94 -49.97
C LEU A 419 -4.19 3.45 -49.65
N THR A 420 -3.21 2.81 -49.01
CA THR A 420 -3.33 1.41 -48.55
C THR A 420 -4.33 1.23 -47.42
N ARG A 421 -4.44 2.19 -46.49
CA ARG A 421 -5.46 2.17 -45.43
C ARG A 421 -6.87 2.30 -45.98
N ASP A 422 -7.08 3.21 -46.93
CA ASP A 422 -8.38 3.42 -47.59
C ASP A 422 -8.79 2.19 -48.43
N SER A 423 -7.82 1.49 -49.02
CA SER A 423 -8.04 0.24 -49.78
C SER A 423 -8.50 -0.93 -48.91
N ASN A 424 -8.10 -0.94 -47.64
CA ASN A 424 -8.39 -2.02 -46.67
C ASN A 424 -9.66 -1.78 -45.83
N HIS A 425 -10.41 -0.71 -46.11
CA HIS A 425 -11.77 -0.54 -45.59
C HIS A 425 -12.77 -1.13 -46.61
N PRO A 426 -13.34 -2.32 -46.37
CA PRO A 426 -14.45 -2.78 -47.21
C PRO A 426 -15.61 -1.81 -47.07
N LEU A 427 -16.23 -1.47 -48.20
CA LEU A 427 -17.54 -0.81 -48.27
C LEU A 427 -18.46 -1.41 -47.20
N SER A 428 -19.08 -0.53 -46.39
CA SER A 428 -20.06 -0.90 -45.36
C SER A 428 -20.97 -2.03 -45.85
N ALA A 429 -21.06 -3.09 -45.05
CA ALA A 429 -22.02 -4.16 -45.26
C ALA A 429 -23.44 -3.56 -45.34
N PRO A 430 -24.32 -4.10 -46.22
CA PRO A 430 -25.70 -3.66 -46.27
C PRO A 430 -26.40 -3.90 -44.93
N PRO A 431 -27.39 -3.08 -44.56
CA PRO A 431 -28.10 -3.21 -43.30
C PRO A 431 -28.73 -4.60 -43.21
N THR A 432 -28.50 -5.28 -42.08
CA THR A 432 -29.08 -6.57 -41.76
C THR A 432 -30.60 -6.41 -41.63
N PRO A 433 -31.43 -7.30 -42.21
CA PRO A 433 -32.87 -7.19 -42.09
C PRO A 433 -33.31 -7.36 -40.63
N GLU A 434 -34.15 -6.43 -40.20
CA GLU A 434 -34.83 -6.38 -38.90
C GLU A 434 -35.41 -7.75 -38.52
N THR A 435 -34.92 -8.32 -37.42
CA THR A 435 -35.48 -9.51 -36.80
C THR A 435 -36.88 -9.15 -36.28
N ALA A 436 -37.92 -9.70 -36.91
CA ALA A 436 -39.29 -9.55 -36.48
C ALA A 436 -39.44 -9.96 -35.00
N VAL A 437 -39.82 -9.00 -34.17
CA VAL A 437 -40.19 -9.22 -32.78
C VAL A 437 -41.51 -9.99 -32.76
N LEU A 438 -41.46 -11.22 -32.25
CA LEU A 438 -42.67 -12.01 -31.96
C LEU A 438 -43.48 -11.29 -30.85
N PRO A 439 -44.80 -11.11 -31.02
CA PRO A 439 -45.63 -10.49 -30.00
C PRO A 439 -45.79 -11.40 -28.77
N LEU A 440 -45.70 -10.80 -27.58
CA LEU A 440 -45.94 -11.46 -26.29
C LEU A 440 -47.37 -12.02 -26.18
N PRO A 441 -47.57 -13.13 -25.44
CA PRO A 441 -48.91 -13.70 -25.23
C PRO A 441 -49.77 -12.76 -24.38
N THR A 442 -50.99 -12.55 -24.85
CA THR A 442 -52.05 -11.77 -24.19
C THR A 442 -52.52 -12.49 -22.93
N THR A 443 -52.51 -11.80 -21.79
CA THR A 443 -53.12 -12.26 -20.55
C THR A 443 -54.65 -12.25 -20.68
N ILE A 444 -55.26 -13.41 -20.42
CA ILE A 444 -56.72 -13.57 -20.32
C ILE A 444 -57.15 -13.07 -18.93
N PRO A 445 -58.22 -12.27 -18.80
CA PRO A 445 -58.73 -11.88 -17.49
C PRO A 445 -59.51 -13.05 -16.86
N GLN A 446 -59.16 -13.40 -15.62
CA GLN A 446 -59.99 -14.29 -14.80
C GLN A 446 -61.13 -13.47 -14.17
N THR A 447 -62.36 -13.90 -14.47
CA THR A 447 -63.56 -13.68 -13.67
C THR A 447 -63.57 -14.58 -12.44
#